data_AF-A0A3C0I022-F1
#
_entry.id   AF-A0A3C0I022-F1
#
_cell.length_a   1.000
_cell.length_b   1.000
_cell.length_c   1.000
_cell.angle_alpha   90.00
_cell.angle_beta   90.00
_cell.angle_gamma   90.00
#
_symmetry.space_group_name_H-M   'P 1'
#
loop_
_entity.id
_entity.type
_entity.pdbx_description
1 polymer ?
#
loop_
_entity_poly.entity_id
_entity_poly.type
_entity_poly.pdbx_seq_one_letter_code
_entity_poly.pdbx_strand_id
1 'polypeptide(L)'
;MKFYVAKLLSVLGRFYPLYSGCGNIANSKFCRWALEQTSEPAWICLRHGAWMLTPMNDYNGRALFYFGEIDPKITWICKQILRQGDTVLDMGANLGLYSIISREIVGSSGQVHAFEPQPTLVELMRQSLEKNDYSDVVIHNLALGEEKKTAVLLIPVDNLGAASLIRQSDQPCD
;
A
#
# COMPACT_ATOMS: atom_id res chain seq x y z
N MET A 1 -5.65 12.25 -23.47
CA MET A 1 -6.49 13.19 -22.69
C MET A 1 -6.81 12.67 -21.29
N LYS A 2 -7.41 11.47 -21.13
CA LYS A 2 -7.78 10.88 -19.82
C LYS A 2 -6.64 10.85 -18.79
N PHE A 3 -5.47 10.36 -19.18
CA PHE A 3 -4.31 10.27 -18.28
C PHE A 3 -3.78 11.64 -17.82
N TYR A 4 -3.90 12.69 -18.64
CA TYR A 4 -3.54 14.06 -18.21
C TYR A 4 -4.53 14.60 -17.17
N VAL A 5 -5.81 14.26 -17.30
CA VAL A 5 -6.81 14.54 -16.26
C VAL A 5 -6.45 13.81 -14.97
N ALA A 6 -6.09 12.52 -15.06
CA ALA A 6 -5.65 11.75 -13.88
C ALA A 6 -4.42 12.38 -13.21
N LYS A 7 -3.41 12.79 -14.00
CA LYS A 7 -2.24 13.51 -13.48
C LYS A 7 -2.61 14.83 -12.81
N LEU A 8 -3.46 15.66 -13.43
CA LEU A 8 -3.91 16.91 -12.82
C LEU A 8 -4.64 16.66 -11.49
N LEU A 9 -5.55 15.68 -11.46
CA LEU A 9 -6.24 15.28 -10.24
C LEU A 9 -5.27 14.77 -9.17
N SER A 10 -4.21 14.06 -9.55
CA SER A 10 -3.19 13.60 -8.61
C SER A 10 -2.41 14.76 -8.00
N VAL A 11 -2.10 15.79 -8.79
CA VAL A 11 -1.43 17.00 -8.31
C VAL A 11 -2.35 17.70 -7.30
N LEU A 12 -3.60 17.97 -7.67
CA LEU A 12 -4.59 18.61 -6.79
C LEU A 12 -4.86 17.80 -5.51
N GLY A 13 -5.02 16.49 -5.65
CA GLY A 13 -5.28 15.56 -4.56
C GLY A 13 -4.13 15.50 -3.56
N ARG A 14 -2.89 15.69 -4.01
CA ARG A 14 -1.70 15.78 -3.13
C ARG A 14 -1.56 17.14 -2.46
N PHE A 15 -1.96 18.22 -3.13
CA PHE A 15 -1.98 19.55 -2.51
C PHE A 15 -3.05 19.68 -1.43
N TYR A 16 -4.22 19.06 -1.61
CA TYR A 16 -5.30 19.15 -0.63
C TYR A 16 -5.21 18.04 0.44
N PRO A 17 -5.29 18.37 1.75
CA PRO A 17 -5.16 17.38 2.83
C PRO A 17 -6.51 16.70 3.11
N LEU A 18 -6.91 15.75 2.26
CA LEU A 18 -8.04 14.89 2.60
C LEU A 18 -7.66 14.01 3.79
N TYR A 19 -8.43 14.09 4.87
CA TYR A 19 -8.22 13.29 6.10
C TYR A 19 -8.91 11.92 6.06
N SER A 20 -9.89 11.75 5.17
CA SER A 20 -10.62 10.50 5.00
C SER A 20 -11.20 10.42 3.59
N GLY A 21 -11.64 9.22 3.19
CA GLY A 21 -12.30 9.01 1.90
C GLY A 21 -11.38 8.93 0.68
N CYS A 22 -10.05 8.98 0.87
CA CYS A 22 -9.07 8.85 -0.23
C CYS A 22 -9.33 7.60 -1.08
N GLY A 23 -9.50 6.44 -0.44
CA GLY A 23 -9.87 5.20 -1.13
C GLY A 23 -11.16 5.32 -1.94
N ASN A 24 -12.24 5.82 -1.34
CA ASN A 24 -13.54 5.96 -2.01
C ASN A 24 -13.47 6.91 -3.21
N ILE A 25 -12.79 8.05 -3.08
CA ILE A 25 -12.67 9.04 -4.15
C ILE A 25 -11.83 8.47 -5.30
N ALA A 26 -10.65 7.90 -4.99
CA ALA A 26 -9.77 7.28 -5.98
C ALA A 26 -10.44 6.13 -6.75
N ASN A 27 -11.41 5.47 -6.11
CA ASN A 27 -12.17 4.37 -6.67
C ASN A 27 -13.55 4.77 -7.20
N SER A 28 -13.86 6.06 -7.28
CA SER A 28 -15.08 6.57 -7.93
C SER A 28 -15.07 6.27 -9.43
N LYS A 29 -16.25 6.19 -10.07
CA LYS A 29 -16.38 5.93 -11.51
C LYS A 29 -15.53 6.90 -12.35
N PHE A 30 -15.48 8.16 -11.94
CA PHE A 30 -14.73 9.21 -12.64
C PHE A 30 -13.22 9.01 -12.53
N CYS A 31 -12.70 8.73 -11.33
CA CYS A 31 -11.26 8.46 -11.14
C CYS A 31 -10.84 7.17 -11.85
N ARG A 32 -11.64 6.10 -11.79
CA ARG A 32 -11.35 4.87 -12.55
C ARG A 32 -11.30 5.14 -14.05
N TRP A 33 -12.30 5.85 -14.60
CA TRP A 33 -12.33 6.23 -16.01
C TRP A 33 -11.10 7.04 -16.44
N ALA A 34 -10.56 7.90 -15.56
CA ALA A 34 -9.38 8.70 -15.85
C ALA A 34 -8.07 7.87 -15.89
N LEU A 35 -7.99 6.78 -15.12
CA LEU A 35 -6.84 5.87 -15.03
C LEU A 35 -6.94 4.59 -15.89
N GLU A 36 -8.10 4.35 -16.49
CA GLU A 36 -8.55 3.12 -17.19
C GLU A 36 -7.58 2.53 -18.23
N GLN A 37 -6.52 3.24 -18.63
CA GLN A 37 -5.58 2.81 -19.67
C GLN A 37 -4.22 2.32 -19.14
N THR A 38 -4.05 2.13 -17.84
CA THR A 38 -2.74 1.80 -17.26
C THR A 38 -2.74 0.43 -16.60
N SER A 39 -2.09 -0.55 -17.25
CA SER A 39 -1.88 -1.91 -16.74
C SER A 39 -0.58 -2.07 -15.96
N GLU A 40 0.45 -1.30 -16.34
CA GLU A 40 1.76 -1.40 -15.72
C GLU A 40 1.83 -0.68 -14.36
N PRO A 41 2.59 -1.21 -13.40
CA PRO A 41 2.92 -0.48 -12.18
C PRO A 41 3.60 0.85 -12.50
N ALA A 42 3.30 1.89 -11.72
CA ALA A 42 3.96 3.18 -11.83
C ALA A 42 4.68 3.56 -10.53
N TRP A 43 5.77 4.31 -10.70
CA TRP A 43 6.45 4.97 -9.60
C TRP A 43 5.64 6.16 -9.11
N ILE A 44 5.37 6.16 -7.81
CA ILE A 44 4.59 7.17 -7.10
C ILE A 44 5.45 7.74 -5.98
N CYS A 45 5.66 9.05 -6.00
CA CYS A 45 6.24 9.76 -4.85
C CYS A 45 5.14 9.94 -3.78
N LEU A 46 5.39 9.50 -2.56
CA LEU A 46 4.49 9.68 -1.42
C LEU A 46 4.55 11.12 -0.92
N ARG A 47 3.60 11.51 -0.07
CA ARG A 47 3.56 12.88 0.49
C ARG A 47 4.82 13.28 1.27
N HIS A 48 5.54 12.31 1.81
CA HIS A 48 6.77 12.50 2.58
C HIS A 48 8.05 12.30 1.75
N GLY A 49 7.95 12.08 0.44
CA GLY A 49 9.09 12.08 -0.48
C GLY A 49 9.60 10.69 -0.89
N ALA A 50 9.25 9.64 -0.16
CA ALA A 50 9.60 8.27 -0.54
C ALA A 50 8.88 7.82 -1.81
N TRP A 51 9.46 6.84 -2.51
CA TRP A 51 8.94 6.30 -3.77
C TRP A 51 8.33 4.91 -3.58
N MET A 52 7.20 4.65 -4.23
CA MET A 52 6.58 3.34 -4.28
C MET A 52 6.27 2.93 -5.71
N LEU A 53 6.56 1.68 -6.05
CA LEU A 53 6.10 1.05 -7.28
C LEU A 53 4.73 0.43 -7.03
N THR A 54 3.73 0.80 -7.83
CA THR A 54 2.34 0.54 -7.47
C THR A 54 1.48 0.21 -8.69
N PRO A 55 0.69 -0.88 -8.64
CA PRO A 55 -0.26 -1.21 -9.69
C PRO A 55 -1.45 -0.23 -9.66
N MET A 56 -1.64 0.53 -10.74
CA MET A 56 -2.70 1.55 -10.78
C MET A 56 -4.10 0.97 -11.05
N ASN A 57 -4.19 -0.32 -11.39
CA ASN A 57 -5.44 -1.06 -11.48
C ASN A 57 -5.89 -1.65 -10.12
N ASP A 58 -5.17 -1.41 -9.04
CA ASP A 58 -5.53 -1.82 -7.67
C ASP A 58 -6.27 -0.71 -6.89
N TYR A 59 -7.11 -1.10 -5.92
CA TYR A 59 -7.85 -0.19 -5.05
C TYR A 59 -6.93 0.78 -4.28
N ASN A 60 -5.93 0.24 -3.60
CA ASN A 60 -4.95 1.01 -2.83
C ASN A 60 -3.99 1.74 -3.78
N GLY A 61 -3.64 1.10 -4.90
CA GLY A 61 -2.76 1.72 -5.87
C GLY A 61 -3.32 2.99 -6.51
N ARG A 62 -4.64 3.04 -6.76
CA ARG A 62 -5.31 4.28 -7.18
C ARG A 62 -5.26 5.36 -6.11
N ALA A 63 -5.47 5.00 -4.84
CA ALA A 63 -5.41 5.95 -3.73
C ALA A 63 -4.01 6.56 -3.60
N LEU A 64 -2.97 5.73 -3.66
CA LEU A 64 -1.57 6.17 -3.70
C LEU A 64 -1.32 7.08 -4.91
N PHE A 65 -1.82 6.74 -6.09
CA PHE A 65 -1.61 7.57 -7.28
C PHE A 65 -2.20 8.97 -7.09
N TYR A 66 -3.47 9.07 -6.68
CA TYR A 66 -4.15 10.36 -6.57
C TYR A 66 -3.72 11.18 -5.36
N PHE A 67 -3.45 10.55 -4.23
CA PHE A 67 -3.30 11.25 -2.95
C PHE A 67 -1.91 11.11 -2.32
N GLY A 68 -1.07 10.21 -2.84
CA GLY A 68 0.24 9.89 -2.25
C GLY A 68 0.15 9.27 -0.86
N GLU A 69 -1.03 8.72 -0.51
CA GLU A 69 -1.40 8.19 0.81
C GLU A 69 -2.67 7.33 0.68
N ILE A 70 -2.87 6.35 1.56
CA ILE A 70 -4.09 5.51 1.60
C ILE A 70 -5.01 5.95 2.74
N ASP A 71 -4.52 5.87 3.98
CA ASP A 71 -5.24 6.33 5.17
C ASP A 71 -4.33 7.27 5.99
N PRO A 72 -4.51 8.60 5.83
CA PRO A 72 -3.75 9.61 6.56
C PRO A 72 -3.85 9.49 8.09
N LYS A 73 -4.93 8.89 8.62
CA LYS A 73 -5.08 8.71 10.06
C LYS A 73 -4.10 7.66 10.58
N ILE A 74 -3.89 6.58 9.83
CA ILE A 74 -2.92 5.54 10.22
C ILE A 74 -1.50 6.13 10.17
N THR A 75 -1.17 6.87 9.11
CA THR A 75 0.11 7.59 9.03
C THR A 75 0.30 8.56 10.18
N TRP A 76 -0.76 9.27 10.58
CA TRP A 76 -0.73 10.14 11.76
C TRP A 76 -0.46 9.35 13.05
N ILE A 77 -1.15 8.23 13.27
CA ILE A 77 -0.94 7.37 14.44
C ILE A 77 0.51 6.87 14.48
N CYS A 78 1.05 6.35 13.38
CA CYS A 78 2.44 5.91 13.28
C CYS A 78 3.40 7.03 13.72
N LYS A 79 3.21 8.26 13.23
CA LYS A 79 4.03 9.42 13.62
C LYS A 79 3.88 9.80 15.10
N GLN A 80 2.73 9.54 15.73
CA GLN A 80 2.52 9.82 17.14
C GLN A 80 3.13 8.77 18.06
N ILE A 81 3.12 7.50 17.67
CA ILE A 81 3.50 6.39 18.57
C ILE A 81 4.93 5.89 18.35
N LEU A 82 5.43 5.89 17.10
CA LEU A 82 6.75 5.36 16.80
C LEU A 82 7.85 6.33 17.19
N ARG A 83 8.99 5.78 17.61
CA ARG A 83 10.19 6.50 18.02
C ARG A 83 11.41 5.93 17.31
N GLN A 84 12.45 6.76 17.22
CA GLN A 84 13.74 6.33 16.70
C GLN A 84 14.26 5.13 17.51
N GLY A 85 14.71 4.08 16.82
CA GLY A 85 15.19 2.85 17.46
C GLY A 85 14.12 1.78 17.71
N ASP A 86 12.84 2.07 17.48
CA ASP A 86 11.78 1.07 17.68
C ASP A 86 11.90 -0.11 16.69
N THR A 87 11.37 -1.25 17.12
CA THR A 87 11.11 -2.41 16.24
C THR A 87 9.64 -2.45 15.86
N VAL A 88 9.34 -2.48 14.57
CA VAL A 88 7.98 -2.49 14.02
C VAL A 88 7.72 -3.80 13.27
N LEU A 89 6.57 -4.42 13.57
CA LEU A 89 6.05 -5.57 12.84
C LEU A 89 4.84 -5.11 12.01
N ASP A 90 5.00 -4.99 10.69
CA ASP A 90 3.94 -4.63 9.75
C ASP A 90 3.26 -5.91 9.22
N MET A 91 2.11 -6.23 9.79
CA MET A 91 1.38 -7.47 9.52
C MET A 91 0.35 -7.26 8.41
N GLY A 92 0.53 -7.92 7.27
CA GLY A 92 -0.28 -7.64 6.07
C GLY A 92 0.23 -6.38 5.36
N ALA A 93 1.55 -6.31 5.15
CA ALA A 93 2.25 -5.13 4.67
C ALA A 93 1.79 -4.66 3.27
N ASN A 94 1.13 -5.53 2.48
CA ASN A 94 0.62 -5.20 1.16
C ASN A 94 1.74 -4.63 0.26
N LEU A 95 1.55 -3.44 -0.33
CA LEU A 95 2.57 -2.73 -1.11
C LEU A 95 3.74 -2.16 -0.27
N GLY A 96 3.67 -2.24 1.07
CA GLY A 96 4.74 -1.79 1.97
C GLY A 96 4.67 -0.31 2.35
N LEU A 97 3.52 0.36 2.20
CA LEU A 97 3.36 1.78 2.54
C LEU A 97 3.73 2.05 3.99
N TYR A 98 3.16 1.28 4.92
CA TYR A 98 3.39 1.49 6.35
C TYR A 98 4.76 0.98 6.79
N SER A 99 5.33 -0.02 6.11
CA SER A 99 6.73 -0.42 6.29
C SER A 99 7.70 0.72 5.95
N ILE A 100 7.48 1.41 4.82
CA ILE A 100 8.26 2.59 4.42
C ILE A 100 8.12 3.73 5.44
N ILE A 101 6.89 4.10 5.80
CA ILE A 101 6.62 5.16 6.79
C ILE A 101 7.27 4.83 8.13
N SER A 102 7.12 3.58 8.59
CA SER A 102 7.71 3.12 9.84
C SER A 102 9.23 3.20 9.77
N ARG A 103 9.83 2.78 8.66
CA ARG A 103 11.29 2.82 8.48
C ARG A 103 11.84 4.24 8.52
N GLU A 104 11.15 5.20 7.90
CA GLU A 104 11.52 6.62 7.99
C GLU A 104 11.53 7.14 9.43
N ILE A 105 10.55 6.74 10.24
CA ILE A 105 10.38 7.23 11.62
C ILE A 105 11.38 6.57 12.57
N VAL A 106 11.53 5.24 12.52
CA VAL A 106 12.40 4.52 13.46
C VAL A 106 13.89 4.68 13.14
N GLY A 107 14.22 5.10 11.92
CA GLY A 107 15.60 5.33 11.50
C GLY A 107 16.42 4.04 11.39
N SER A 108 17.71 4.18 11.06
CA SER A 108 18.63 3.04 10.90
C SER A 108 19.02 2.34 12.22
N SER A 109 18.67 2.94 13.36
CA SER A 109 18.82 2.32 14.67
C SER A 109 17.63 1.45 15.05
N GLY A 110 16.51 1.56 14.33
CA GLY A 110 15.33 0.72 14.51
C GLY A 110 15.29 -0.42 13.51
N GLN A 111 14.22 -1.21 13.56
CA GLN A 111 14.05 -2.38 12.70
C GLN A 111 12.61 -2.49 12.24
N VAL A 112 12.38 -2.80 10.96
CA VAL A 112 11.04 -3.08 10.43
C VAL A 112 10.99 -4.49 9.86
N HIS A 113 9.96 -5.25 10.23
CA HIS A 113 9.63 -6.55 9.67
C HIS A 113 8.29 -6.47 8.95
N ALA A 114 8.29 -6.67 7.64
CA ALA A 114 7.10 -6.63 6.80
C ALA A 114 6.63 -8.04 6.47
N PHE A 115 5.39 -8.39 6.83
CA PHE A 115 4.80 -9.69 6.56
C PHE A 115 3.73 -9.56 5.48
N GLU A 116 3.94 -10.18 4.32
CA GLU A 116 2.98 -10.17 3.22
C GLU A 116 3.00 -11.53 2.49
N PRO A 117 1.87 -12.26 2.43
CA PRO A 117 1.83 -13.56 1.78
C PRO A 117 1.78 -13.53 0.25
N GLN A 118 1.37 -12.42 -0.38
CA GLN A 118 1.22 -12.35 -1.84
C GLN A 118 2.58 -12.06 -2.52
N PRO A 119 3.16 -13.00 -3.30
CA PRO A 119 4.50 -12.83 -3.88
C PRO A 119 4.61 -11.62 -4.81
N THR A 120 3.53 -11.29 -5.53
CA THR A 120 3.49 -10.12 -6.42
C THR A 120 3.62 -8.80 -5.65
N LEU A 121 2.93 -8.67 -4.51
CA LEU A 121 3.04 -7.47 -3.67
C LEU A 121 4.41 -7.39 -2.99
N VAL A 122 4.94 -8.54 -2.53
CA VAL A 122 6.31 -8.64 -2.00
C VAL A 122 7.35 -8.13 -2.98
N GLU A 123 7.21 -8.47 -4.27
CA GLU A 123 8.16 -8.02 -5.29
C GLU A 123 8.08 -6.50 -5.53
N LEU A 124 6.88 -5.95 -5.60
CA LEU A 124 6.67 -4.50 -5.73
C LEU A 124 7.18 -3.74 -4.49
N MET A 125 6.95 -4.29 -3.29
CA MET A 125 7.46 -3.75 -2.04
C MET A 125 9.00 -3.78 -2.02
N ARG A 126 9.63 -4.88 -2.43
CA ARG A 126 11.09 -5.00 -2.50
C ARG A 126 11.70 -3.92 -3.39
N GLN A 127 11.18 -3.74 -4.59
CA GLN A 127 11.64 -2.69 -5.50
C GLN A 127 11.42 -1.30 -4.92
N SER A 128 10.29 -1.07 -4.23
CA SER A 128 10.02 0.19 -3.54
C SER A 128 11.04 0.47 -2.44
N LEU A 129 11.35 -0.53 -1.60
CA LEU A 129 12.35 -0.40 -0.53
C LEU A 129 13.75 -0.14 -1.09
N GLU A 130 14.14 -0.87 -2.14
CA GLU A 130 15.42 -0.65 -2.84
C GLU A 130 15.52 0.77 -3.40
N LYS A 131 14.43 1.30 -3.99
CA LYS A 131 14.41 2.64 -4.56
C LYS A 131 14.62 3.76 -3.52
N ASN A 132 14.35 3.49 -2.25
CA ASN A 132 14.53 4.43 -1.14
C ASN A 132 15.77 4.12 -0.28
N ASP A 133 16.63 3.18 -0.70
CA ASP A 133 17.79 2.74 0.07
C ASP A 133 17.41 2.14 1.45
N TYR A 134 16.25 1.49 1.55
CA TYR A 134 15.73 0.86 2.78
C TYR A 134 15.95 -0.65 2.80
N SER A 135 17.20 -1.06 2.53
CA SER A 135 17.62 -2.47 2.46
C SER A 135 17.60 -3.19 3.82
N ASP A 136 17.45 -2.45 4.92
CA ASP A 136 17.38 -2.96 6.29
C ASP A 136 15.96 -3.36 6.72
N VAL A 137 14.94 -3.10 5.90
CA VAL A 137 13.58 -3.64 6.13
C VAL A 137 13.56 -5.13 5.77
N VAL A 138 13.18 -5.97 6.74
CA VAL A 138 13.14 -7.43 6.55
C VAL A 138 11.77 -7.85 6.03
N ILE A 139 11.73 -8.45 4.84
CA ILE A 139 10.50 -8.93 4.21
C ILE A 139 10.31 -10.42 4.50
N HIS A 140 9.14 -10.76 5.04
CA HIS A 140 8.68 -12.13 5.29
C HIS A 140 7.54 -12.44 4.31
N ASN A 141 7.83 -13.24 3.29
CA ASN A 141 6.82 -13.70 2.31
C ASN A 141 5.96 -14.84 2.90
N LEU A 142 5.14 -14.51 3.90
CA LEU A 142 4.27 -15.46 4.61
C LEU A 142 3.08 -14.73 5.25
N ALA A 143 1.99 -15.48 5.45
CA ALA A 143 0.88 -15.05 6.29
C ALA A 143 1.15 -15.41 7.76
N LEU A 144 0.62 -14.62 8.68
CA LEU A 144 0.64 -14.93 10.11
C LEU A 144 -0.63 -15.69 10.51
N GLY A 145 -0.46 -16.70 11.35
CA GLY A 145 -1.55 -17.54 11.84
C GLY A 145 -1.09 -18.37 13.04
N GLU A 146 -2.04 -19.07 13.67
CA GLU A 146 -1.79 -19.87 14.87
C GLU A 146 -0.83 -21.05 14.61
N GLU A 147 -0.90 -21.64 13.42
CA GLU A 147 -0.13 -22.84 13.06
C GLU A 147 0.63 -22.65 11.74
N LYS A 148 1.75 -23.36 11.63
CA LYS A 148 2.50 -23.44 10.38
C LYS A 148 1.78 -24.36 9.39
N LYS A 149 1.14 -23.76 8.40
CA LYS A 149 0.48 -24.48 7.30
C LYS A 149 0.59 -23.73 5.97
N THR A 150 0.35 -24.45 4.89
CA THR A 150 0.18 -23.87 3.56
C THR A 150 -1.31 -23.84 3.22
N ALA A 151 -1.78 -22.72 2.68
CA ALA A 151 -3.16 -22.54 2.25
C ALA A 151 -3.20 -21.81 0.90
N VAL A 152 -4.31 -21.96 0.18
CA VAL A 152 -4.55 -21.24 -1.07
C VAL A 152 -5.07 -19.85 -0.74
N LEU A 153 -4.37 -18.83 -1.22
CA LEU A 153 -4.80 -17.44 -1.12
C LEU A 153 -5.59 -17.06 -2.37
N LEU A 154 -6.83 -16.60 -2.18
CA LEU A 154 -7.69 -16.09 -3.24
C LEU A 154 -7.46 -14.60 -3.39
N ILE A 155 -7.07 -14.15 -4.59
CA ILE A 155 -6.68 -12.76 -4.86
C ILE A 155 -7.72 -12.13 -5.80
N PRO A 156 -8.44 -11.08 -5.36
CA PRO A 156 -9.33 -10.31 -6.24
C PRO A 156 -8.53 -9.51 -7.27
N VAL A 157 -9.07 -9.40 -8.50
CA VAL A 157 -8.39 -8.72 -9.61
C VAL A 157 -8.24 -7.21 -9.37
N ASP A 158 -9.25 -6.56 -8.79
CA ASP A 158 -9.33 -5.09 -8.65
C ASP A 158 -8.91 -4.56 -7.27
N ASN A 159 -8.68 -5.46 -6.31
CA ASN A 159 -8.28 -5.14 -4.93
C ASN A 159 -7.38 -6.26 -4.40
N LEU A 160 -6.09 -6.14 -4.69
CA LEU A 160 -5.08 -7.12 -4.31
C LEU A 160 -5.01 -7.27 -2.78
N GLY A 161 -5.27 -6.18 -2.04
CA GLY A 161 -5.31 -6.18 -0.59
C GLY A 161 -6.51 -6.88 0.05
N ALA A 162 -7.53 -7.26 -0.72
CA ALA A 162 -8.69 -8.00 -0.22
C ALA A 162 -8.52 -9.53 -0.38
N ALA A 163 -7.28 -10.01 -0.45
CA ALA A 163 -7.00 -11.42 -0.54
C ALA A 163 -7.52 -12.20 0.68
N SER A 164 -8.01 -13.42 0.47
CA SER A 164 -8.70 -14.21 1.50
C SER A 164 -8.41 -15.70 1.37
N LEU A 165 -8.43 -16.42 2.50
CA LEU A 165 -8.41 -17.89 2.51
C LEU A 165 -9.80 -18.52 2.30
N ILE A 166 -10.85 -17.72 2.48
CA ILE A 166 -12.25 -18.15 2.37
C ILE A 166 -12.83 -17.58 1.07
N ARG A 167 -13.56 -18.40 0.31
CA ARG A 167 -14.32 -17.91 -0.85
C ARG A 167 -15.46 -17.03 -0.37
N GLN A 168 -15.69 -15.89 -1.01
CA GLN A 168 -16.82 -15.01 -0.67
C GLN A 168 -18.19 -15.71 -0.74
N SER A 169 -18.33 -16.82 -1.47
CA SER A 169 -19.56 -17.65 -1.47
C SER A 169 -19.82 -18.38 -0.15
N ASP A 170 -18.79 -18.53 0.69
CA ASP A 170 -18.83 -19.30 1.93
C ASP A 170 -18.90 -18.37 3.17
N GLN A 171 -19.01 -17.05 2.95
CA GLN A 171 -19.37 -16.12 4.02
C GLN A 171 -20.88 -16.23 4.27
N PRO A 172 -21.32 -16.55 5.50
CA PRO A 172 -22.74 -16.46 5.83
C PRO A 172 -23.22 -15.03 5.56
N CYS A 173 -24.35 -14.89 4.85
CA CYS A 173 -25.03 -13.61 4.79
C CYS A 173 -25.52 -13.27 6.20
N ASP A 174 -24.90 -12.27 6.82
CA ASP A 174 -25.45 -11.59 8.00
C ASP A 174 -26.70 -10.78 7.63
#